data_AF-A0A534IZI5-F1
#
_entry.id   AF-A0A534IZI5-F1
#
_cell.length_a   1.000
_cell.length_b   1.000
_cell.length_c   1.000
_cell.angle_alpha   90.00
_cell.angle_beta   90.00
_cell.angle_gamma   90.00
#
_symmetry.space_group_name_H-M   'P 1'
#
loop_
_entity.id
_entity.type
_entity.pdbx_description
1 polymer ?
#
loop_
_entity_poly.entity_id
_entity_poly.type
_entity_poly.pdbx_seq_one_letter_code
_entity_poly.pdbx_strand_id
1 'polypeptide(L)' 'MLDHWLGKKVTVEFEREDGYRSGSKIDSYFTPPSKWPRMEREAIRLVRGRVLDLGCGPGRHALFLQKKGFDVVGVDA' A
#
# COMPACT_ATOMS: atom_id res chain seq x y z
N MET A 1 -5.04 -4.18 10.95
CA MET A 1 -4.36 -2.88 11.12
C MET A 1 -4.14 -2.52 12.59
N LEU A 2 -5.17 -2.56 13.44
CA LEU A 2 -5.06 -2.28 14.89
C LEU A 2 -3.97 -3.11 15.58
N ASP A 3 -3.91 -4.42 15.33
CA ASP A 3 -2.88 -5.27 15.95
C ASP A 3 -1.45 -4.89 15.58
N HIS A 4 -1.20 -4.45 14.33
CA HIS A 4 0.10 -3.92 13.92
C HIS A 4 0.42 -2.61 14.64
N TRP A 5 -0.57 -1.72 14.79
CA TRP A 5 -0.42 -0.48 15.57
C TRP A 5 -0.07 -0.77 17.05
N LEU A 6 -0.62 -1.85 17.60
CA LEU A 6 -0.29 -2.35 18.95
C LEU A 6 1.04 -3.13 19.01
N GLY A 7 1.83 -3.15 17.93
CA GLY A 7 3.15 -3.76 17.86
C GLY A 7 3.15 -5.28 17.66
N LYS A 8 2.01 -5.90 17.36
CA LYS A 8 1.93 -7.33 17.08
C LYS A 8 2.40 -7.63 15.65
N LYS A 9 3.05 -8.79 15.46
CA LYS A 9 3.35 -9.33 14.13
C LYS A 9 2.10 -10.03 13.60
N VAL A 10 1.61 -9.59 12.45
CA VAL A 10 0.36 -10.07 11.86
C VAL A 10 0.58 -10.51 10.42
N THR A 11 0.05 -11.68 10.09
CA THR A 11 -0.09 -12.18 8.72
C THR A 11 -1.58 -12.25 8.40
N VAL A 12 -1.95 -11.77 7.21
CA VAL A 12 -3.31 -11.89 6.67
C VAL A 12 -3.27 -12.93 5.56
N GLU A 13 -4.26 -13.81 5.59
CA GLU A 13 -4.54 -14.75 4.51
C GLU A 13 -5.72 -14.23 3.70
N PHE A 14 -5.59 -14.30 2.38
CA PHE A 14 -6.62 -13.93 1.42
C PHE A 14 -7.07 -15.20 0.73
N GLU A 15 -8.37 -15.43 0.71
CA GLU A 15 -9.00 -16.48 -0.09
C GLU A 15 -9.96 -15.81 -1.06
N ARG A 16 -9.78 -16.12 -2.35
CA ARG A 16 -10.66 -15.66 -3.43
C ARG A 16 -11.65 -16.76 -3.76
N GLU A 17 -12.78 -16.37 -4.36
CA GLU A 17 -13.85 -17.30 -4.75
C GLU A 17 -13.38 -18.38 -5.75
N ASP A 18 -12.35 -18.09 -6.55
CA ASP A 18 -11.71 -19.04 -7.47
C ASP A 18 -10.81 -20.08 -6.75
N GLY A 19 -10.83 -20.12 -5.42
CA GLY A 19 -10.01 -21.00 -4.59
C GLY A 19 -8.55 -20.55 -4.46
N TYR A 20 -8.18 -19.41 -5.04
CA TYR A 20 -6.83 -18.87 -4.89
C TYR A 20 -6.60 -18.39 -3.45
N ARG A 21 -5.51 -18.87 -2.85
CA ARG A 21 -5.07 -18.46 -1.51
C ARG A 21 -3.72 -17.75 -1.57
N SER A 22 -3.59 -16.65 -0.84
CA SER A 22 -2.32 -15.96 -0.65
C SER A 22 -2.18 -15.43 0.76
N GLY A 23 -0.94 -15.17 1.19
CA GLY A 23 -0.65 -14.59 2.49
C GLY A 23 0.21 -13.34 2.34
N SER A 24 -0.02 -12.33 3.19
CA SER A 24 0.84 -11.15 3.28
C SER A 24 1.09 -10.74 4.72
N LYS A 25 2.27 -10.19 4.98
CA LYS A 25 2.58 -9.55 6.25
C LYS A 25 1.97 -8.15 6.27
N ILE A 26 1.25 -7.80 7.32
CA ILE A 26 0.68 -6.46 7.46
C ILE A 26 1.75 -5.37 7.42
N ASP A 27 2.96 -5.66 7.88
CA ASP A 27 4.09 -4.72 7.85
C ASP A 27 4.35 -4.15 6.45
N SER A 28 4.04 -4.92 5.38
CA SER A 28 4.22 -4.48 3.99
C SER A 28 3.45 -3.19 3.66
N TYR A 29 2.27 -3.01 4.25
CA TYR A 29 1.41 -1.83 4.06
C TYR A 29 1.99 -0.55 4.68
N PHE A 30 2.99 -0.66 5.56
CA PHE A 30 3.62 0.47 6.26
C PHE A 30 5.07 0.70 5.85
N THR A 31 5.59 -0.06 4.88
CA THR A 31 6.99 0.04 4.48
C THR A 31 7.31 1.38 3.80
N PRO A 32 8.52 1.95 4.03
CA PRO A 32 8.97 3.14 3.31
C PRO A 32 9.31 2.81 1.85
N PRO A 33 9.35 3.83 0.96
CA PRO A 33 9.63 3.65 -0.47
C PRO A 33 10.89 2.84 -0.81
N SER A 34 11.92 2.89 0.03
CA SER A 34 13.16 2.13 -0.16
C SER A 34 12.95 0.61 -0.08
N LYS A 35 11.96 0.15 0.67
CA LYS A 35 11.63 -1.27 0.89
C LYS A 35 10.54 -1.80 -0.03
N TRP A 36 9.93 -0.96 -0.88
CA TRP A 36 8.92 -1.42 -1.81
C TRP A 36 9.52 -2.36 -2.87
N PRO A 37 8.71 -3.31 -3.42
CA PRO A 37 9.10 -4.11 -4.57
C PRO A 37 9.64 -3.26 -5.71
N ARG A 38 10.60 -3.79 -6.47
CA ARG A 38 11.23 -3.06 -7.59
C ARG A 38 10.20 -2.45 -8.54
N MET A 39 9.19 -3.22 -8.91
CA MET A 39 8.12 -2.79 -9.81
C MET A 39 7.37 -1.57 -9.27
N GLU A 40 7.05 -1.53 -7.98
CA GLU A 40 6.39 -0.36 -7.36
C GLU A 40 7.30 0.87 -7.36
N ARG A 41 8.60 0.69 -7.06
CA ARG A 41 9.58 1.79 -7.09
C ARG A 41 9.81 2.34 -8.50
N GLU A 42 9.66 1.52 -9.53
CA GLU A 42 9.72 1.95 -10.92
C GLU A 42 8.43 2.66 -11.33
N ALA A 43 7.26 2.09 -11.00
CA ALA A 43 5.96 2.68 -11.30
C ALA A 43 5.76 4.06 -10.66
N ILE A 44 6.14 4.23 -9.38
CA ILE A 44 5.94 5.49 -8.66
C ILE A 44 6.74 6.67 -9.28
N ARG A 45 7.82 6.38 -10.01
CA ARG A 45 8.62 7.42 -10.72
C ARG A 45 7.94 7.92 -11.98
N LEU A 46 6.96 7.19 -12.50
CA LEU A 46 6.24 7.52 -13.72
C LEU A 46 4.96 8.34 -13.46
N VAL A 47 4.58 8.52 -12.19
CA VAL A 47 3.36 9.25 -11.79
C VAL A 47 3.43 10.73 -12.19
N ARG A 48 2.33 11.22 -12.78
CA ARG A 48 2.17 12.60 -13.27
C ARG A 48 0.72 13.06 -13.09
N GLY A 49 0.52 14.37 -12.95
CA GLY A 49 -0.83 14.96 -12.84
C GLY A 49 -1.53 14.65 -11.52
N ARG A 50 -2.86 14.61 -11.54
CA ARG A 50 -3.68 14.22 -10.36
C ARG A 50 -3.69 12.71 -10.21
N VAL A 51 -3.64 12.24 -8.96
CA VAL A 51 -3.48 10.82 -8.63
C VAL A 51 -4.73 10.30 -7.93
N LEU A 52 -5.17 9.11 -8.35
CA LEU A 52 -6.14 8.29 -7.64
C LEU A 52 -5.44 7.02 -7.14
N ASP A 53 -5.39 6.84 -5.81
CA ASP A 53 -4.81 5.69 -5.12
C ASP A 53 -5.96 4.74 -4.70
N LEU A 54 -6.23 3.73 -5.54
CA LEU A 54 -7.31 2.75 -5.33
C LEU A 54 -6.80 1.56 -4.49
N GLY A 55 -7.51 1.24 -3.42
CA GLY A 55 -7.04 0.26 -2.42
C GLY A 55 -5.84 0.83 -1.65
N CYS A 56 -5.92 2.11 -1.25
CA CYS A 56 -4.79 2.85 -0.69
C CYS A 56 -4.30 2.29 0.67
N GLY A 57 -5.12 1.50 1.34
CA GLY A 57 -4.91 0.96 2.68
C GLY A 57 -4.59 2.08 3.67
N PRO A 58 -3.49 1.97 4.44
CA PRO A 58 -3.04 3.05 5.33
C PRO A 58 -2.43 4.25 4.59
N GLY A 59 -2.41 4.25 3.24
CA GLY A 59 -2.00 5.37 2.41
C GLY A 59 -0.50 5.46 2.14
N ARG A 60 0.26 4.36 2.11
CA ARG A 60 1.73 4.43 1.95
C ARG A 60 2.17 5.10 0.64
N HIS A 61 1.44 4.89 -0.45
CA HIS A 61 1.73 5.54 -1.74
C HIS A 61 1.16 6.96 -1.77
N ALA A 62 -0.09 7.16 -1.36
CA ALA A 62 -0.69 8.49 -1.25
C ALA A 62 0.14 9.48 -0.41
N LEU A 63 0.58 9.08 0.79
CA LEU A 63 1.40 9.92 1.67
C LEU A 63 2.77 10.23 1.06
N PHE A 64 3.35 9.28 0.31
CA PHE A 64 4.61 9.52 -0.40
C PHE A 64 4.43 10.55 -1.53
N LEU A 65 3.35 10.44 -2.30
CA LEU A 65 3.06 11.34 -3.41
C LEU A 65 2.62 12.74 -2.94
N GLN A 66 1.83 12.84 -1.86
CA GLN A 66 1.52 14.12 -1.23
C GLN A 66 2.79 14.87 -0.80
N LYS A 67 3.77 14.17 -0.18
CA LYS A 67 5.09 14.76 0.16
C LYS A 67 5.89 15.22 -1.06
N LYS A 68 5.54 14.75 -2.26
CA LYS A 68 6.12 15.17 -3.54
C LYS A 68 5.32 16.28 -4.25
N GLY A 69 4.24 16.77 -3.63
CA GLY A 69 3.41 17.86 -4.16
C GLY A 69 2.31 17.41 -5.12
N PHE A 70 2.00 16.12 -5.18
CA PHE A 70 0.87 15.64 -5.97
C PHE A 70 -0.46 15.88 -5.25
N ASP A 71 -1.49 16.20 -6.02
CA ASP A 71 -2.89 16.15 -5.58
C ASP A 71 -3.36 14.69 -5.68
N VAL A 72 -3.64 14.08 -4.53
CA VAL A 72 -3.91 12.63 -4.41
C VAL A 72 -5.25 12.41 -3.72
N VAL A 73 -6.10 11.62 -4.35
CA VAL A 73 -7.33 11.06 -3.76
C VAL A 73 -7.08 9.59 -3.46
N GLY A 74 -7.20 9.19 -2.20
CA GLY A 74 -7.16 7.77 -1.79
C GLY A 74 -8.56 7.22 -1.58
N VAL A 75 -8.81 5.99 -2.04
CA VAL A 75 -10.09 5.29 -1.85
C VAL A 75 -9.80 3.86 -1.41
N ASP A 76 -10.44 3.43 -0.33
CA ASP A 76 -10.45 2.04 0.15
C ASP A 76 -11.81 1.72 0.79
N ALA A 77 -12.11 0.42 0.96
CA ALA A 77 -13.39 -0.10 1.44
C ALA A 77 -13.50 -0.21 2.97
#